data_AF-A0A151IYE8-F1
#
_entry.id   AF-A0A151IYE8-F1
#
_cell.length_a   1.000
_cell.length_b   1.000
_cell.length_c   1.000
_cell.angle_alpha   90.00
_cell.angle_beta   90.00
_cell.angle_gamma   90.00
#
_symmetry.space_group_name_H-M   'P 1'
#
loop_
_entity.id
_entity.type
_entity.pdbx_description
1 polymer ?
#
loop_
_entity_poly.entity_id
_entity_poly.type
_entity_poly.pdbx_seq_one_letter_code
_entity_poly.pdbx_strand_id
1 'polypeptide(L)'
;MIEDIESFIETVRQTRILWDRTIPYAEKGAANIKMTWADIDKIFNVIPGTSQTEWRNLRDTYVRKLTEQRKYVASGSAALCQPKKESWPYFEIMEFLRPCMSFER
;
A
#
# COMPACT_ATOMS: atom_id res chain seq x y z
N MET A 1 6.66 14.86 -9.73
CA MET A 1 6.80 13.53 -9.09
C MET A 1 6.78 13.76 -7.60
N ILE A 2 6.30 12.80 -6.81
CA ILE A 2 6.28 12.93 -5.34
C ILE A 2 7.71 12.73 -4.82
N GLU A 3 8.27 13.74 -4.16
CA GLU A 3 9.66 13.71 -3.69
C GLU A 3 9.81 12.93 -2.37
N ASP A 4 8.84 13.09 -1.46
CA ASP A 4 8.81 12.40 -0.17
C ASP A 4 7.76 11.29 -0.17
N ILE A 5 8.21 10.08 -0.50
CA ILE A 5 7.36 8.89 -0.58
C ILE A 5 6.94 8.39 0.81
N GLU A 6 7.74 8.61 1.85
CA GLU A 6 7.39 8.18 3.22
C GLU A 6 6.24 9.02 3.76
N SER A 7 6.33 10.35 3.66
CA SER A 7 5.25 11.27 4.01
C SER A 7 3.99 11.03 3.18
N PHE A 8 4.15 10.66 1.90
CA PHE A 8 3.04 10.27 1.04
C PHE A 8 2.32 9.01 1.54
N ILE A 9 3.07 7.96 1.89
CA ILE A 9 2.49 6.72 2.41
C ILE A 9 1.78 6.96 3.74
N GLU A 10 2.36 7.76 4.64
CA GLU A 10 1.72 8.14 5.90
C GLU A 10 0.42 8.92 5.67
N THR A 11 0.40 9.84 4.71
CA THR A 11 -0.82 10.58 4.35
C THR A 11 -1.92 9.64 3.85
N VAL A 12 -1.58 8.70 2.96
CA VAL A 12 -2.54 7.69 2.47
C VAL A 12 -2.98 6.76 3.60
N ARG A 13 -2.08 6.37 4.50
CA ARG A 13 -2.36 5.53 5.67
C ARG A 13 -3.41 6.17 6.58
N GLN A 14 -3.29 7.46 6.86
CA GLN A 14 -4.27 8.22 7.66
C GLN A 14 -5.62 8.33 6.94
N THR A 15 -5.61 8.27 5.61
CA THR A 15 -6.79 8.44 4.75
C THR A 15 -7.48 7.11 4.45
N ARG A 16 -8.15 6.54 5.46
CA ARG A 16 -8.72 5.17 5.41
C ARG A 16 -9.60 4.86 4.20
N ILE A 17 -10.37 5.84 3.71
CA ILE A 17 -11.26 5.66 2.54
C ILE A 17 -10.53 5.13 1.29
N LEU A 18 -9.22 5.36 1.18
CA LEU A 18 -8.40 4.95 0.04
C LEU A 18 -7.98 3.47 0.06
N TRP A 19 -7.85 2.86 1.24
CA TRP A 19 -7.25 1.53 1.36
C TRP A 19 -8.09 0.55 2.18
N ASP A 20 -8.84 1.05 3.17
CA ASP A 20 -9.63 0.24 4.07
C ASP A 20 -10.82 -0.38 3.31
N ARG A 21 -10.89 -1.72 3.35
CA ARG A 21 -11.95 -2.51 2.72
C ARG A 21 -13.15 -2.73 3.63
N THR A 22 -13.03 -2.41 4.93
CA THR A 22 -14.10 -2.56 5.92
C THR A 22 -15.11 -1.42 5.85
N ILE A 23 -14.74 -0.30 5.22
CA ILE A 23 -15.62 0.86 5.03
C ILE A 23 -16.78 0.48 4.08
N PRO A 24 -18.05 0.66 4.50
CA PRO A 24 -19.21 0.39 3.66
C PRO A 24 -19.19 1.16 2.35
N TYR A 25 -19.70 0.54 1.27
CA TYR A 25 -19.75 1.18 -0.05
C TYR A 25 -20.50 2.52 -0.05
N ALA A 26 -21.51 2.66 0.82
CA ALA A 26 -22.28 3.89 0.98
C ALA A 26 -21.42 5.09 1.43
N GLU A 27 -20.38 4.85 2.24
CA GLU A 27 -19.41 5.88 2.65
C GLU A 27 -18.25 5.99 1.65
N LYS A 28 -17.94 4.88 0.97
CA LYS A 28 -16.92 4.72 -0.06
C LYS A 28 -17.44 5.11 -1.45
N GLY A 29 -18.09 6.27 -1.54
CA GLY A 29 -18.55 6.82 -2.81
C GLY A 29 -17.38 7.15 -3.75
N ALA A 30 -17.53 6.85 -5.05
CA ALA A 30 -16.51 7.16 -6.06
C ALA A 30 -16.14 8.66 -6.08
N ALA A 31 -17.11 9.54 -5.79
CA ALA A 31 -16.89 10.97 -5.65
C ALA A 31 -15.96 11.31 -4.48
N ASN A 32 -16.15 10.68 -3.32
CA ASN A 32 -15.32 10.89 -2.13
C ASN A 32 -13.89 10.43 -2.38
N ILE A 33 -13.70 9.26 -3.01
CA ILE A 33 -12.37 8.76 -3.40
C ILE A 33 -11.70 9.74 -4.37
N LYS A 34 -12.42 10.22 -5.39
CA LYS A 34 -11.87 11.17 -6.37
C LYS A 34 -11.47 12.49 -5.72
N MET A 35 -12.31 13.03 -4.84
CA MET A 35 -12.02 14.27 -4.10
C MET A 35 -10.81 14.09 -3.18
N THR A 36 -10.75 12.96 -2.48
CA THR A 36 -9.63 12.61 -1.59
C THR A 36 -8.31 12.56 -2.35
N TRP A 37 -8.26 11.92 -3.53
CA TRP A 37 -7.05 11.92 -4.36
C TRP A 37 -6.67 13.32 -4.84
N ALA A 38 -7.65 14.12 -5.25
CA ALA A 38 -7.40 15.50 -5.66
C ALA A 38 -6.83 16.36 -4.52
N ASP A 39 -7.25 16.13 -3.27
CA ASP A 39 -6.71 16.84 -2.11
C ASP A 39 -5.28 16.40 -1.79
N ILE A 40 -4.98 15.10 -1.93
CA ILE A 40 -3.60 14.61 -1.81
C ILE A 40 -2.71 15.19 -2.92
N ASP A 41 -3.19 15.26 -4.17
CA ASP A 41 -2.43 15.89 -5.26
C ASP A 41 -2.08 17.35 -4.93
N LYS A 42 -2.99 18.10 -4.28
CA LYS A 42 -2.71 19.47 -3.80
C LYS A 42 -1.69 19.49 -2.66
N ILE A 43 -1.80 18.58 -1.68
CA ILE A 43 -0.87 18.50 -0.53
C ILE A 43 0.57 18.31 -1.02
N PHE A 44 0.76 17.45 -2.02
CA PHE A 44 2.08 17.16 -2.59
C PHE A 44 2.45 18.07 -3.78
N ASN A 45 1.61 19.05 -4.10
CA ASN A 45 1.78 19.98 -5.22
C ASN A 45 2.12 19.27 -6.55
N VAL A 46 1.36 18.20 -6.86
CA VAL A 46 1.51 17.40 -8.09
C VAL A 46 0.32 17.56 -9.02
N ILE A 47 0.50 17.11 -10.26
CA ILE A 47 -0.54 17.12 -11.28
C ILE A 47 -1.69 16.18 -10.83
N PRO A 48 -2.97 16.58 -10.98
CA PRO A 48 -4.10 15.72 -10.65
C PRO A 48 -3.99 14.30 -11.24
N GLY A 49 -4.15 13.28 -10.41
CA GLY A 49 -4.03 11.86 -10.76
C GLY A 49 -2.61 11.27 -10.59
N THR A 50 -1.60 12.09 -10.28
CA THR A 50 -0.23 11.62 -10.01
C THR A 50 -0.22 10.77 -8.75
N SER A 51 -0.80 11.26 -7.65
CA SER A 51 -0.83 10.55 -6.37
C SER A 51 -1.53 9.20 -6.47
N GLN A 52 -2.64 9.14 -7.20
CA GLN A 52 -3.37 7.89 -7.42
C GLN A 52 -2.52 6.87 -8.19
N THR A 53 -1.78 7.32 -9.21
CA THR A 53 -0.90 6.48 -10.01
C THR A 53 0.30 5.97 -9.20
N GLU A 54 0.93 6.86 -8.44
CA GLU A 54 2.05 6.51 -7.55
C GLU A 54 1.62 5.50 -6.48
N TRP A 55 0.47 5.72 -5.84
CA TRP A 55 -0.07 4.78 -4.86
C TRP A 55 -0.32 3.40 -5.45
N ARG A 56 -0.85 3.32 -6.68
CA ARG A 56 -1.02 2.05 -7.38
C ARG A 56 0.32 1.32 -7.56
N ASN A 57 1.35 2.02 -8.02
CA ASN A 57 2.67 1.45 -8.24
C ASN A 57 3.31 0.95 -6.93
N LEU A 58 3.19 1.73 -5.84
CA LEU A 58 3.66 1.35 -4.51
C LEU A 58 2.93 0.11 -4.00
N ARG A 59 1.61 0.09 -4.13
CA ARG A 59 0.78 -1.04 -3.69
C ARG A 59 1.11 -2.32 -4.47
N ASP A 60 1.29 -2.24 -5.78
CA ASP A 60 1.65 -3.38 -6.62
C ASP A 60 3.04 -3.94 -6.22
N THR A 61 4.00 -3.05 -5.95
CA THR A 61 5.32 -3.42 -5.43
C THR A 61 5.20 -4.11 -4.06
N TYR A 62 4.38 -3.57 -3.16
CA TYR A 62 4.13 -4.17 -1.84
C TYR A 62 3.52 -5.57 -1.96
N VAL A 63 2.51 -5.77 -2.82
CA VAL A 63 1.88 -7.09 -3.04
C VAL A 63 2.89 -8.10 -3.58
N ARG A 64 3.72 -7.69 -4.54
CA ARG A 64 4.78 -8.54 -5.08
C ARG A 64 5.75 -8.96 -3.98
N LYS A 65 6.23 -8.00 -3.18
CA LYS A 65 7.16 -8.24 -2.07
C LYS A 65 6.56 -9.13 -1.00
N LEU A 66 5.31 -8.89 -0.62
CA LEU A 66 4.58 -9.72 0.35
C LEU A 66 4.39 -11.16 -0.18
N THR A 67 4.23 -11.33 -1.49
CA THR A 67 4.17 -12.64 -2.14
C THR A 67 5.54 -13.33 -2.16
N GLU A 68 6.62 -12.61 -2.46
CA GLU A 68 8.01 -13.11 -2.41
C GLU A 68 8.37 -13.59 -0.99
N GLN A 69 8.06 -12.80 0.03
CA GLN A 69 8.26 -13.15 1.44
C GLN A 69 7.51 -14.43 1.84
N ARG A 70 6.29 -14.64 1.32
CA ARG A 70 5.48 -15.84 1.59
C ARG A 70 5.91 -17.07 0.81
N LYS A 71 6.35 -16.91 -0.43
CA LYS A 71 6.86 -18.01 -1.28
C LYS A 71 8.17 -18.57 -0.74
N TYR A 72 8.91 -17.77 0.03
CA TYR A 72 10.06 -18.24 0.79
C TYR A 72 9.62 -19.14 1.96
N VAL A 73 9.22 -20.37 1.63
CA VAL A 73 9.18 -21.51 2.54
C VAL A 73 10.28 -22.44 2.05
N ALA A 74 11.37 -22.63 2.81
CA ALA A 74 12.41 -23.53 2.34
C ALA A 74 11.87 -24.94 2.18
N SER A 75 12.00 -25.45 0.97
CA SER A 75 11.92 -26.87 0.69
C SER A 75 13.20 -27.53 1.26
N GLY A 76 13.19 -27.87 2.55
CA GLY A 76 14.31 -28.57 3.20
C GLY A 76 14.22 -28.60 4.73
N SER A 77 14.15 -29.81 5.31
CA SER A 77 13.88 -30.13 6.73
C SER A 77 14.92 -29.65 7.78
N ALA A 78 15.69 -28.59 7.57
CA ALA A 78 16.67 -28.15 8.57
C ALA A 78 16.95 -26.64 8.66
N ALA A 79 16.34 -25.80 7.81
CA ALA A 79 16.52 -24.36 7.93
C ALA A 79 15.34 -23.75 8.70
N LEU A 80 15.61 -23.18 9.87
CA LEU A 80 14.72 -22.19 10.50
C LEU A 80 14.64 -20.99 9.56
N CYS A 81 13.78 -21.07 8.55
CA CYS A 81 13.62 -20.05 7.53
C CYS A 81 12.91 -18.85 8.12
N GLN A 82 13.70 -17.96 8.71
CA GLN A 82 13.27 -16.61 8.95
C GLN A 82 12.95 -15.99 7.58
N PRO A 83 11.77 -15.37 7.40
CA PRO A 83 11.47 -14.64 6.18
C PRO A 83 12.58 -13.63 5.94
N LYS A 84 13.10 -13.57 4.71
CA LYS A 84 14.12 -12.58 4.34
C LYS A 84 13.58 -11.20 4.68
N LYS A 85 14.37 -10.38 5.39
CA LYS A 85 14.02 -8.96 5.56
C LYS A 85 13.96 -8.33 4.16
N GLU A 86 12.81 -7.79 3.82
CA GLU A 86 12.63 -7.10 2.54
C GLU A 86 13.48 -5.82 2.56
N SER A 87 14.32 -5.65 1.55
CA SER A 87 15.24 -4.50 1.44
C SER A 87 14.57 -3.24 0.92
N TRP A 88 13.25 -3.29 0.69
CA TRP A 88 12.51 -2.15 0.15
C TRP A 88 12.15 -1.21 1.31
N PRO A 89 12.62 0.05 1.30
CA PRO A 89 12.50 0.96 2.44
C PRO A 89 11.04 1.18 2.87
N TYR A 90 10.10 1.10 1.92
CA TYR A 90 8.69 1.35 2.18
C TYR A 90 7.91 0.11 2.65
N PHE A 91 8.55 -1.05 2.75
CA PHE A 91 7.85 -2.29 3.05
C PHE A 91 7.23 -2.29 4.45
N GLU A 92 7.96 -1.81 5.45
CA GLU A 92 7.51 -1.77 6.85
C GLU A 92 6.39 -0.74 7.05
N ILE A 93 6.54 0.47 6.48
CA ILE A 93 5.52 1.53 6.59
C ILE A 93 4.23 1.18 5.86
N MET A 94 4.26 0.26 4.88
CA MET A 94 3.07 -0.24 4.18
C MET A 94 2.44 -1.49 4.84
N GLU A 95 2.96 -1.96 5.99
CA GLU A 95 2.45 -3.15 6.68
C GLU A 95 0.97 -3.03 7.07
N PHE A 96 0.46 -1.81 7.28
CA PHE A 96 -0.96 -1.57 7.59
C PHE A 96 -1.93 -2.08 6.51
N LEU A 97 -1.45 -2.33 5.28
CA LEU A 97 -2.27 -2.91 4.21
C LEU A 97 -2.46 -4.42 4.37
N ARG A 98 -1.61 -5.09 5.14
CA ARG A 98 -1.58 -6.55 5.28
C ARG A 98 -2.94 -7.16 5.68
N PRO A 99 -3.73 -6.59 6.61
CA PRO A 99 -5.07 -7.09 6.93
C PRO A 99 -6.09 -6.89 5.79
N CYS A 100 -5.94 -5.82 5.00
CA CYS A 100 -6.83 -5.52 3.87
C CYS A 100 -6.49 -6.30 2.61
N MET A 101 -5.28 -6.82 2.50
CA MET A 101 -4.91 -7.75 1.44
C MET A 101 -5.45 -9.12 1.82
N SER A 102 -6.74 -9.36 1.60
CA SER A 102 -7.34 -10.68 1.73
C SER A 102 -6.59 -11.62 0.78
N PHE A 103 -5.83 -12.55 1.34
CA PHE A 103 -5.29 -13.70 0.63
C PHE A 103 -6.08 -14.91 1.09
N GLU A 104 -7.40 -14.85 0.95
CA GLU A 104 -8.19 -16.06 1.06
C GLU A 104 -7.86 -16.93 -0.16
N ARG A 105 -7.46 -18.16 0.15
CA ARG A 105 -7.03 -19.21 -0.78
C ARG A 105 -8.17 -19.70 -1.64
#